data_AF-A0A136NDB8-F1
#
_entry.id   AF-A0A136NDB8-F1
#
_cell.length_a   1.000
_cell.length_b   1.000
_cell.length_c   1.000
_cell.angle_alpha   90.00
_cell.angle_beta   90.00
_cell.angle_gamma   90.00
#
_symmetry.space_group_name_H-M   'P 1'
#
loop_
_entity.id
_entity.type
_entity.pdbx_description
1 polymer ?
#
loop_
_entity_poly.entity_id
_entity_poly.type
_entity_poly.pdbx_seq_one_letter_code
_entity_poly.pdbx_strand_id
1 'polypeptide(L)'
;MIMKTGKGIDIEKYADLCARMDGMLNNRKECLKIASNEGIKPDEWEEAHKYWQERITDPEDMGRTAAVFMAFWEMAKFRLK
;
A
#
# COMPACT_ATOMS: atom_id res chain seq x y z
N MET A 1 12.28 -8.18 9.17
CA MET A 1 11.36 -7.38 10.01
C MET A 1 10.31 -6.78 9.09
N ILE A 2 9.02 -6.97 9.40
CA ILE A 2 7.93 -6.35 8.66
C ILE A 2 7.82 -4.90 9.16
N MET A 3 8.09 -3.92 8.30
CA MET A 3 7.90 -2.51 8.64
C MET A 3 6.40 -2.24 8.77
N LYS A 4 5.95 -1.79 9.96
CA LYS A 4 4.55 -1.48 10.26
C LYS A 4 4.35 0.03 10.36
N THR A 5 3.23 0.54 9.85
CA THR A 5 2.77 1.89 10.21
C THR A 5 2.25 1.89 11.65
N GLY A 6 2.20 3.07 12.29
CA GLY A 6 1.65 3.25 13.63
C GLY A 6 0.17 2.86 13.79
N LYS A 7 -0.54 2.51 12.71
CA LYS A 7 -1.96 2.10 12.69
C LYS A 7 -2.26 0.76 12.02
N GLY A 8 -1.25 -0.09 11.79
CA GLY A 8 -1.51 -1.53 11.57
C GLY A 8 -1.62 -2.00 10.11
N ILE A 9 -1.42 -1.14 9.11
CA ILE A 9 -1.16 -1.59 7.73
C ILE A 9 0.35 -1.66 7.53
N ASP A 10 0.87 -2.87 7.37
CA ASP A 10 2.27 -3.09 6.98
C ASP A 10 2.49 -2.93 5.48
N ILE A 11 3.76 -2.89 5.08
CA ILE A 11 4.14 -2.68 3.68
C ILE A 11 3.65 -3.80 2.75
N GLU A 12 3.51 -5.03 3.26
CA GLU A 12 2.99 -6.17 2.50
C GLU A 12 1.50 -5.98 2.20
N LYS A 13 0.70 -5.67 3.22
CA LYS A 13 -0.73 -5.41 3.06
C LYS A 13 -0.97 -4.16 2.21
N TYR A 14 -0.16 -3.12 2.40
CA TYR A 14 -0.22 -1.92 1.57
C TYR A 14 0.05 -2.24 0.09
N ALA A 15 1.08 -3.04 -0.19
CA ALA A 15 1.40 -3.46 -1.56
C ALA A 15 0.29 -4.33 -2.17
N ASP A 16 -0.32 -5.23 -1.40
CA ASP A 16 -1.46 -6.05 -1.85
C ASP A 16 -2.68 -5.18 -2.24
N LEU A 17 -2.99 -4.18 -1.42
CA LEU A 17 -4.05 -3.20 -1.70
C LEU A 17 -3.74 -2.39 -2.96
N CYS A 18 -2.51 -1.88 -3.09
CA CYS A 18 -2.08 -1.14 -4.28
C CYS A 18 -2.13 -2.00 -5.55
N ALA A 19 -1.86 -3.31 -5.46
CA ALA A 19 -1.97 -4.24 -6.58
C ALA A 19 -3.44 -4.47 -6.99
N ARG A 20 -4.36 -4.55 -6.02
CA ARG A 20 -5.80 -4.64 -6.30
C ARG A 20 -6.38 -3.33 -6.84
N MET A 21 -5.76 -2.21 -6.50
CA MET A 21 -6.09 -0.87 -6.99
C MET A 21 -5.34 -0.50 -8.27
N ASP A 22 -4.65 -1.44 -8.93
CA ASP A 22 -3.87 -1.17 -10.14
C ASP A 22 -4.73 -0.50 -11.23
N GLY A 23 -4.30 0.66 -11.71
CA GLY A 23 -5.07 1.50 -12.63
C GLY A 23 -6.17 2.37 -12.00
N MET A 24 -6.44 2.22 -10.71
CA MET A 24 -7.46 2.98 -9.94
C MET A 24 -6.86 3.79 -8.79
N LEU A 25 -5.54 3.76 -8.56
CA LEU A 25 -4.88 4.49 -7.47
C LEU A 25 -5.16 6.01 -7.48
N ASN A 26 -5.41 6.59 -8.66
CA ASN A 26 -5.77 8.00 -8.81
C ASN A 26 -7.26 8.28 -8.50
N ASN A 27 -8.08 7.24 -8.30
CA ASN A 27 -9.50 7.34 -7.97
C ASN A 27 -9.72 6.98 -6.49
N ARG A 28 -9.64 8.01 -5.64
CA ARG A 28 -9.83 7.89 -4.17
C ARG A 28 -11.07 7.09 -3.78
N LYS A 29 -12.19 7.24 -4.52
CA LYS A 29 -13.45 6.56 -4.17
C LYS A 29 -13.35 5.04 -4.36
N GLU A 30 -12.70 4.60 -5.43
CA GLU A 30 -12.50 3.17 -5.69
C GLU A 30 -11.44 2.58 -4.74
N CYS A 31 -10.37 3.30 -4.43
CA CYS A 31 -9.39 2.88 -3.42
C CYS A 31 -10.05 2.66 -2.05
N LEU A 32 -10.89 3.60 -1.60
CA LEU A 32 -11.61 3.47 -0.34
C LEU A 32 -12.59 2.30 -0.34
N LYS A 33 -13.24 2.02 -1.47
CA LYS A 33 -14.13 0.87 -1.62
C LYS A 33 -13.38 -0.46 -1.52
N ILE A 34 -12.22 -0.57 -2.18
CA ILE A 34 -11.36 -1.77 -2.11
C ILE A 34 -10.80 -1.96 -0.70
N ALA A 35 -10.32 -0.89 -0.06
CA ALA A 35 -9.85 -0.94 1.33
C ALA A 35 -10.97 -1.36 2.29
N SER A 36 -12.18 -0.82 2.12
CA SER A 36 -13.34 -1.18 2.95
C SER A 36 -13.74 -2.66 2.78
N ASN A 37 -13.66 -3.20 1.57
CA ASN A 37 -13.90 -4.63 1.32
C ASN A 37 -12.90 -5.54 2.05
N GLU A 38 -11.69 -5.04 2.31
CA GLU A 38 -10.64 -5.73 3.07
C GLU A 38 -10.72 -5.46 4.58
N GLY A 39 -11.78 -4.79 5.05
CA GLY A 39 -12.01 -4.48 6.46
C GLY A 39 -11.19 -3.29 6.98
N ILE A 40 -10.59 -2.51 6.09
CA ILE A 40 -9.78 -1.34 6.43
C ILE A 40 -10.66 -0.10 6.44
N LYS A 41 -10.63 0.67 7.53
CA LYS A 41 -11.38 1.92 7.60
C LYS A 41 -10.77 2.97 6.67
N PRO A 42 -11.57 3.92 6.16
CA PRO A 42 -11.08 5.02 5.34
C PRO A 42 -9.89 5.76 5.96
N ASP A 43 -9.99 6.14 7.23
CA ASP A 43 -8.93 6.88 7.93
C ASP A 43 -7.63 6.07 8.03
N GLU A 44 -7.74 4.75 8.28
CA GLU A 44 -6.58 3.85 8.36
C GLU A 44 -5.88 3.70 7.01
N TRP A 45 -6.66 3.61 5.92
CA TRP A 45 -6.12 3.60 4.56
C TRP A 45 -5.39 4.91 4.25
N GLU A 46 -6.02 6.06 4.52
CA GLU A 46 -5.44 7.36 4.18
C GLU A 46 -4.13 7.64 4.95
N GLU A 47 -4.09 7.30 6.24
CA GLU A 47 -2.87 7.43 7.04
C GLU A 47 -1.76 6.49 6.57
N ALA A 48 -2.08 5.24 6.27
CA ALA A 48 -1.09 4.29 5.77
C ALA A 48 -0.59 4.65 4.36
N HIS A 49 -1.49 5.04 3.46
CA HIS A 49 -1.15 5.44 2.11
C HIS A 49 -0.23 6.65 2.12
N LYS A 50 -0.53 7.67 2.94
CA LYS A 50 0.34 8.82 3.14
C LYS A 50 1.71 8.41 3.69
N TYR A 51 1.74 7.62 4.76
CA TYR A 51 2.98 7.18 5.42
C TYR A 51 3.92 6.41 4.48
N TRP A 52 3.36 5.51 3.67
CA TRP A 52 4.14 4.70 2.73
C TRP A 52 4.54 5.50 1.49
N GLN A 53 3.66 6.37 0.98
CA GLN A 53 4.03 7.32 -0.08
C GLN A 53 5.23 8.17 0.33
N GLU A 54 5.18 8.78 1.52
CA GLU A 54 6.27 9.62 2.04
C GLU A 54 7.61 8.87 2.01
N ARG A 55 7.66 7.61 2.49
CA ARG A 55 8.89 6.79 2.51
C ARG A 55 9.34 6.26 1.15
N ILE A 56 8.40 5.96 0.26
CA ILE A 56 8.73 5.55 -1.11
C ILE A 56 9.33 6.73 -1.88
N THR A 57 8.97 7.96 -1.54
CA THR A 57 9.52 9.18 -2.18
C THR A 57 10.67 9.84 -1.41
N ASP A 58 10.95 9.40 -0.18
CA ASP A 58 12.01 9.93 0.67
C ASP A 58 13.39 9.55 0.10
N PRO A 59 14.25 10.49 -0.32
CA PRO A 59 15.56 10.18 -0.89
C PRO A 59 16.46 9.31 0.02
N GLU A 60 16.26 9.37 1.33
CA GLU A 60 17.06 8.62 2.32
C GLU A 60 16.54 7.18 2.54
N ASP A 61 15.26 6.90 2.24
CA ASP A 61 14.58 5.61 2.50
C ASP A 61 14.04 4.93 1.22
N MET A 62 13.85 5.69 0.14
CA MET A 62 13.24 5.30 -1.14
C MET A 62 13.84 4.01 -1.66
N GLY A 63 15.17 3.87 -1.69
CA GLY A 63 15.83 2.68 -2.22
C GLY A 63 15.47 1.39 -1.48
N ARG A 64 15.22 1.44 -0.17
CA ARG A 64 14.89 0.26 0.64
C ARG A 64 13.39 0.01 0.64
N THR A 65 12.62 1.04 0.93
CA THR A 65 11.16 0.92 1.04
C THR A 65 10.52 0.65 -0.33
N ALA A 66 10.97 1.30 -1.41
CA ALA A 66 10.45 1.02 -2.75
C ALA A 66 10.79 -0.39 -3.22
N ALA A 67 12.00 -0.90 -2.93
CA ALA A 67 12.37 -2.28 -3.29
C ALA A 67 11.48 -3.32 -2.60
N VAL A 68 11.21 -3.13 -1.29
CA VAL A 68 10.31 -4.03 -0.54
C VAL A 68 8.86 -3.92 -1.04
N PHE A 69 8.37 -2.70 -1.27
CA PHE A 69 7.05 -2.46 -1.83
C PHE A 69 6.88 -3.15 -3.18
N MET A 70 7.82 -2.95 -4.11
CA MET A 70 7.78 -3.53 -5.45
C MET A 70 7.73 -5.06 -5.41
N ALA A 71 8.56 -5.69 -4.56
CA ALA A 71 8.57 -7.14 -4.42
C ALA A 71 7.20 -7.69 -3.99
N PHE A 72 6.57 -7.09 -2.97
CA PHE A 72 5.25 -7.53 -2.52
C PHE A 72 4.14 -7.19 -3.52
N TRP A 73 4.25 -6.06 -4.20
CA TRP A 73 3.28 -5.62 -5.20
C TRP A 73 3.28 -6.54 -6.42
N GLU A 74 4.45 -6.90 -6.93
CA GLU A 74 4.57 -7.87 -8.03
C GLU A 74 4.03 -9.25 -7.65
N MET A 75 4.33 -9.73 -6.43
CA MET A 75 3.75 -10.97 -5.92
C MET A 75 2.23 -10.89 -5.82
N ALA A 76 1.68 -9.78 -5.36
CA ALA A 76 0.23 -9.56 -5.29
C ALA A 76 -0.40 -9.54 -6.69
N LYS A 77 0.19 -8.82 -7.66
CA LYS A 77 -0.29 -8.84 -9.05
C LYS A 77 -0.23 -10.23 -9.67
N PHE A 78 0.79 -11.01 -9.36
CA PHE A 78 0.88 -12.39 -9.84
C PHE A 78 -0.27 -13.26 -9.29
N ARG A 79 -0.68 -13.07 -8.04
CA ARG A 79 -1.83 -13.79 -7.43
C ARG A 79 -3.20 -13.37 -7.98
N LEU A 80 -3.29 -12.17 -8.57
CA LEU A 80 -4.55 -11.62 -9.12
C LEU A 80 -4.80 -12.02 -10.59
N LYS A 81 -3.83 -12.67 -11.25
CA LYS A 81 -3.99 -13.29 -12.57
C LYS A 81 -4.67 -14.64 -12.47
#